data_AF-A0A6M1Z8S4-F1
#
_entry.id   AF-A0A6M1Z8S4-F1
#
_cell.length_a   1.000
_cell.length_b   1.000
_cell.length_c   1.000
_cell.angle_alpha   90.00
_cell.angle_beta   90.00
_cell.angle_gamma   90.00
#
_symmetry.space_group_name_H-M   'P 1'
#
loop_
_entity.id
_entity.type
_entity.pdbx_description
1 polymer ?
#
loop_
_entity_poly.entity_id
_entity_poly.type
_entity_poly.pdbx_seq_one_letter_code
_entity_poly.pdbx_strand_id
1 'polypeptide(L)'
;MIPEVRALINEWEVLSPKEKGEKSGYIIGKYGADILIPVAAAKAISQGMKGAKELTVIAKNLQNAEKVIVLEALAETGGRSGAFAETVYAWKAAKELTPNSSGILKNIKEISSIATKNDILNIVKPNGQWLGKAGTRNTIRLFEGGQNESLRVFDELTKRGKIIYKDSEKIISELSDEIHITYRLLSKSGPPTIDIKLPDMEHNIKLKFLEVK
;
A
#
# COMPACT_ATOMS: atom_id res chain seq x y z
N MET A 1 6.12 -18.98 -29.53
CA MET A 1 5.85 -18.76 -28.09
C MET A 1 7.17 -18.94 -27.36
N ILE A 2 7.54 -17.99 -26.50
CA ILE A 2 8.82 -18.03 -25.77
C ILE A 2 8.81 -19.23 -24.79
N PRO A 3 9.86 -20.07 -24.76
CA PRO A 3 9.89 -21.30 -23.95
C PRO A 3 9.59 -21.07 -22.47
N GLU A 4 10.16 -20.02 -21.89
CA GLU A 4 10.00 -19.65 -20.49
C GLU A 4 8.54 -19.30 -20.16
N VAL A 5 7.83 -18.69 -21.11
CA VAL A 5 6.41 -18.35 -20.95
C VAL A 5 5.52 -19.57 -21.07
N ARG A 6 5.84 -20.48 -21.99
CA ARG A 6 5.13 -21.76 -22.11
C ARG A 6 5.27 -22.58 -20.83
N ALA A 7 6.47 -22.65 -20.26
CA ALA A 7 6.73 -23.36 -19.01
C ALA A 7 5.94 -22.77 -17.85
N LEU A 8 5.94 -21.44 -17.69
CA LEU A 8 5.17 -20.75 -16.65
C LEU A 8 3.67 -21.06 -16.72
N ILE A 9 3.07 -21.07 -17.91
CA ILE A 9 1.64 -21.37 -18.08
C ILE A 9 1.33 -22.80 -17.72
N ASN A 10 2.16 -23.74 -18.16
CA ASN A 10 1.93 -25.17 -17.94
C ASN A 10 2.08 -25.54 -16.46
N GLU A 11 2.93 -24.83 -15.73
CA GLU A 11 3.21 -25.08 -14.32
C GLU A 11 2.38 -24.17 -13.40
N TRP A 12 1.61 -23.22 -13.94
CA TRP A 12 0.97 -22.17 -13.14
C TRP A 12 0.16 -22.71 -11.96
N GLU A 13 -0.64 -23.76 -12.17
CA GLU A 13 -1.50 -24.33 -11.12
C GLU A 13 -0.72 -25.04 -9.99
N VAL A 14 0.53 -25.44 -10.25
CA VAL A 14 1.36 -26.20 -9.30
C VAL A 14 2.46 -25.37 -8.65
N LEU A 15 2.72 -24.16 -9.14
CA LEU A 15 3.72 -23.27 -8.56
C LEU A 15 3.21 -22.59 -7.30
N SER A 16 4.07 -22.48 -6.30
CA SER A 16 3.83 -21.63 -5.14
C SER A 16 3.76 -20.15 -5.54
N PRO A 17 3.09 -19.29 -4.74
CA PRO A 17 3.01 -17.85 -5.02
C PRO A 17 4.36 -17.17 -5.20
N LYS A 18 5.37 -17.57 -4.42
CA LYS A 18 6.75 -17.09 -4.55
C LYS A 18 7.35 -17.44 -5.92
N GLU A 19 7.23 -18.69 -6.35
CA GLU A 19 7.76 -19.15 -7.64
C GLU A 19 7.01 -18.53 -8.81
N LYS A 20 5.69 -18.32 -8.67
CA LYS A 20 4.87 -17.56 -9.64
C LYS A 20 5.41 -16.15 -9.78
N GLY A 21 5.66 -15.47 -8.66
CA GLY A 21 6.24 -14.12 -8.65
C GLY A 21 7.62 -14.06 -9.30
N GLU A 22 8.51 -14.98 -8.95
CA GLU A 22 9.88 -15.03 -9.48
C GLU A 22 9.89 -15.31 -11.00
N LYS A 23 9.17 -16.34 -11.46
CA LYS A 23 9.11 -16.68 -12.89
C LYS A 23 8.39 -15.63 -13.71
N SER A 24 7.29 -15.07 -13.20
CA SER A 24 6.59 -13.97 -13.88
C SER A 24 7.45 -12.72 -13.95
N GLY A 25 8.13 -12.36 -12.85
CA GLY A 25 9.05 -11.23 -12.79
C GLY A 25 10.22 -11.38 -13.75
N TYR A 26 10.83 -12.57 -13.84
CA TYR A 26 11.89 -12.87 -14.80
C TYR A 26 11.43 -12.68 -16.25
N ILE A 27 10.25 -13.21 -16.60
CA ILE A 27 9.70 -13.12 -17.96
C ILE A 27 9.34 -11.68 -18.32
N ILE A 28 8.66 -10.96 -17.43
CA ILE A 28 8.32 -9.55 -17.61
C ILE A 28 9.61 -8.73 -17.73
N GLY A 29 10.65 -9.09 -17.00
CA GLY A 29 11.92 -8.38 -17.04
C GLY A 29 12.71 -8.57 -18.32
N LYS A 30 12.79 -9.82 -18.78
CA LYS A 30 13.55 -10.17 -19.97
C LYS A 30 12.86 -9.71 -21.27
N TYR A 31 11.53 -9.69 -21.29
CA TYR A 31 10.76 -9.53 -22.52
C TYR A 31 9.75 -8.37 -22.50
N GLY A 32 9.61 -7.66 -21.38
CA GLY A 32 8.58 -6.66 -21.17
C GLY A 32 7.22 -7.28 -20.82
N ALA A 33 6.35 -6.48 -20.18
CA ALA A 33 4.98 -6.90 -19.82
C ALA A 33 4.12 -7.19 -21.06
N ASP A 34 4.45 -6.56 -22.20
CA ASP A 34 3.75 -6.74 -23.48
C ASP A 34 3.81 -8.19 -23.99
N ILE A 35 4.79 -8.99 -23.55
CA ILE A 35 4.89 -10.41 -23.92
C ILE A 35 3.73 -11.25 -23.37
N LEU A 36 3.11 -10.81 -22.27
CA LEU A 36 2.01 -11.53 -21.64
C LEU A 36 0.68 -11.34 -22.40
N ILE A 37 0.58 -10.29 -23.23
CA ILE A 37 -0.60 -10.00 -24.04
C ILE A 37 -0.76 -11.05 -25.17
N PRO A 38 0.24 -11.36 -26.02
CA PRO A 38 0.18 -12.47 -26.98
C PRO A 38 -0.01 -13.84 -26.33
N VAL A 39 0.38 -13.98 -25.07
CA VAL A 39 0.33 -15.25 -24.34
C VAL A 39 -1.05 -15.53 -23.80
N ALA A 40 -1.68 -14.54 -23.16
CA ALA A 40 -3.06 -14.62 -22.75
C ALA A 40 -3.99 -14.67 -23.98
N ALA A 41 -3.64 -13.97 -25.05
CA ALA A 41 -4.27 -14.09 -26.37
C ALA A 41 -4.16 -15.51 -26.95
N ALA A 42 -2.97 -16.11 -26.95
CA ALA A 42 -2.75 -17.46 -27.46
C ALA A 42 -3.48 -18.51 -26.62
N LYS A 43 -3.53 -18.35 -25.29
CA LYS A 43 -4.28 -19.24 -24.40
C LYS A 43 -5.78 -19.16 -24.68
N ALA A 44 -6.33 -17.96 -24.83
CA ALA A 44 -7.74 -17.78 -25.18
C ALA A 44 -8.10 -18.29 -26.59
N ILE A 45 -7.23 -18.05 -27.58
CA ILE A 45 -7.39 -18.59 -28.94
C ILE A 45 -7.31 -20.13 -28.91
N SER A 46 -6.40 -20.72 -28.12
CA SER A 46 -6.32 -22.17 -27.92
C SER A 46 -7.53 -22.76 -27.19
N GLN A 47 -8.27 -21.93 -26.44
CA GLN A 47 -9.53 -22.26 -25.80
C GLN A 47 -10.76 -21.89 -26.66
N GLY A 48 -10.56 -21.48 -27.92
CA GLY A 48 -11.63 -21.27 -28.90
C GLY A 48 -12.31 -19.90 -28.86
N MET A 49 -11.80 -18.94 -28.09
CA MET A 49 -12.31 -17.56 -28.05
C MET A 49 -11.95 -16.80 -29.34
N LYS A 50 -12.94 -16.22 -30.03
CA LYS A 50 -12.77 -15.43 -31.26
C LYS A 50 -13.16 -13.96 -31.05
N GLY A 51 -12.18 -13.06 -31.12
CA GLY A 51 -12.40 -11.65 -31.47
C GLY A 51 -11.62 -10.63 -30.65
N ALA A 52 -11.42 -9.43 -31.23
CA ALA A 52 -10.72 -8.32 -30.60
C ALA A 52 -11.36 -7.85 -29.27
N LYS A 53 -12.70 -7.99 -29.12
CA LYS A 53 -13.43 -7.69 -27.88
C LYS A 53 -13.02 -8.60 -26.73
N GLU A 54 -12.79 -9.88 -27.01
CA GLU A 54 -12.34 -10.87 -26.04
C GLU A 54 -10.87 -10.65 -25.66
N LEU A 55 -10.02 -10.25 -26.62
CA LEU A 55 -8.64 -9.84 -26.36
C LEU A 55 -8.56 -8.60 -25.45
N THR A 56 -9.47 -7.64 -25.61
CA THR A 56 -9.58 -6.49 -24.69
C THR A 56 -10.01 -6.94 -23.30
N VAL A 57 -10.95 -7.89 -23.19
CA VAL A 57 -11.34 -8.50 -21.91
C VAL A 57 -10.16 -9.23 -21.27
N ILE A 58 -9.34 -9.93 -22.06
CA ILE A 58 -8.14 -10.63 -21.60
C ILE A 58 -7.07 -9.65 -21.13
N ALA A 59 -6.80 -8.57 -21.85
CA ALA A 59 -5.87 -7.52 -21.43
C ALA A 59 -6.34 -6.86 -20.12
N LYS A 60 -7.65 -6.61 -19.99
CA LYS A 60 -8.27 -6.12 -18.77
C LYS A 60 -8.17 -7.14 -17.62
N ASN A 61 -8.35 -8.42 -17.93
CA ASN A 61 -8.16 -9.52 -16.99
C ASN A 61 -6.69 -9.70 -16.60
N LEU A 62 -5.74 -9.34 -17.46
CA LEU A 62 -4.32 -9.36 -17.17
C LEU A 62 -3.94 -8.24 -16.20
N GLN A 63 -4.46 -7.02 -16.39
CA GLN A 63 -4.38 -5.95 -15.38
C GLN A 63 -5.05 -6.36 -14.07
N ASN A 64 -6.17 -7.08 -14.14
CA ASN A 64 -6.81 -7.64 -12.96
C ASN A 64 -5.93 -8.75 -12.33
N ALA A 65 -5.22 -9.56 -13.11
CA ALA A 65 -4.30 -10.57 -12.61
C ALA A 65 -3.11 -9.94 -11.88
N GLU A 66 -2.57 -8.82 -12.39
CA GLU A 66 -1.57 -8.03 -11.66
C GLU A 66 -2.11 -7.57 -10.31
N LYS A 67 -3.36 -7.09 -10.25
CA LYS A 67 -4.02 -6.74 -8.97
C LYS A 67 -4.22 -7.95 -8.07
N VAL A 68 -4.59 -9.10 -8.63
CA VAL A 68 -4.79 -10.35 -7.88
C VAL A 68 -3.50 -10.80 -7.22
N ILE A 69 -2.36 -10.81 -7.93
CA ILE A 69 -1.08 -11.23 -7.34
C ILE A 69 -0.68 -10.28 -6.20
N VAL A 70 -0.89 -8.96 -6.35
CA VAL A 70 -0.62 -7.99 -5.29
C VAL A 70 -1.58 -8.18 -4.09
N LEU A 71 -2.85 -8.51 -4.34
CA LEU A 71 -3.84 -8.81 -3.30
C LEU A 71 -3.54 -10.13 -2.57
N GLU A 72 -3.07 -11.15 -3.27
CA GLU A 72 -2.61 -12.42 -2.69
C GLU A 72 -1.42 -12.19 -1.76
N ALA A 73 -0.41 -11.41 -2.20
CA ALA A 73 0.70 -11.02 -1.35
C ALA A 73 0.26 -10.20 -0.11
N LEU A 74 -0.75 -9.34 -0.25
CA LEU A 74 -1.34 -8.62 0.89
C LEU A 74 -2.09 -9.58 1.84
N ALA A 75 -2.83 -10.55 1.31
CA ALA A 75 -3.57 -11.52 2.10
C ALA A 75 -2.61 -12.46 2.87
N GLU A 76 -1.54 -12.93 2.24
CA GLU A 76 -0.51 -13.77 2.88
C GLU A 76 0.20 -13.05 4.04
N THR A 77 0.32 -11.73 3.95
CA THR A 77 0.91 -10.90 5.02
C THR A 77 -0.10 -10.52 6.11
N GLY A 78 -1.32 -11.06 6.05
CA GLY A 78 -2.40 -10.76 6.99
C GLY A 78 -2.84 -9.29 6.94
N GLY A 79 -2.65 -8.63 5.79
CA GLY A 79 -2.96 -7.21 5.60
C GLY A 79 -1.97 -6.24 6.26
N ARG A 80 -0.88 -6.74 6.87
CA ARG A 80 0.09 -5.89 7.58
C ARG A 80 1.02 -5.18 6.60
N SER A 81 0.99 -3.85 6.59
CA SER A 81 1.76 -3.03 5.64
C SER A 81 3.27 -3.30 5.64
N GLY A 82 3.86 -3.70 6.76
CA GLY A 82 5.31 -3.89 6.89
C GLY A 82 5.82 -5.18 6.23
N ALA A 83 5.12 -6.30 6.45
CA ALA A 83 5.46 -7.55 5.78
C ALA A 83 5.13 -7.46 4.28
N PHE A 84 4.04 -6.79 3.94
CA PHE A 84 3.71 -6.46 2.55
C PHE A 84 4.77 -5.56 1.91
N ALA A 85 5.29 -4.56 2.63
CA ALA A 85 6.35 -3.69 2.14
C ALA A 85 7.63 -4.48 1.83
N GLU A 86 8.03 -5.45 2.64
CA GLU A 86 9.19 -6.30 2.35
C GLU A 86 9.02 -7.11 1.06
N THR A 87 7.84 -7.72 0.85
CA THR A 87 7.50 -8.40 -0.42
C THR A 87 7.52 -7.45 -1.61
N VAL A 88 6.98 -6.24 -1.43
CA VAL A 88 7.00 -5.18 -2.45
C VAL A 88 8.41 -4.65 -2.69
N TYR A 89 9.27 -4.57 -1.67
CA TYR A 89 10.68 -4.15 -1.79
C TYR A 89 11.49 -5.20 -2.53
N ALA A 90 11.25 -6.50 -2.33
CA ALA A 90 11.84 -7.56 -3.12
C ALA A 90 11.46 -7.43 -4.61
N TRP A 91 10.22 -7.06 -4.92
CA TRP A 91 9.77 -6.76 -6.28
C TRP A 91 10.37 -5.45 -6.83
N LYS A 92 10.57 -4.44 -5.98
CA LYS A 92 11.27 -3.20 -6.33
C LYS A 92 12.77 -3.42 -6.53
N ALA A 93 13.40 -4.41 -5.91
CA ALA A 93 14.78 -4.79 -6.19
C ALA A 93 14.87 -5.52 -7.54
N ALA A 94 13.88 -6.36 -7.86
CA ALA A 94 13.73 -6.92 -9.21
C ALA A 94 13.51 -5.84 -10.29
N LYS A 95 13.03 -4.64 -9.92
CA LYS A 95 12.82 -3.48 -10.80
C LYS A 95 14.09 -2.92 -11.44
N GLU A 96 15.27 -3.05 -10.81
CA GLU A 96 16.53 -2.63 -11.47
C GLU A 96 16.79 -3.42 -12.76
N LEU A 97 16.12 -4.57 -12.92
CA LEU A 97 16.18 -5.39 -14.12
C LEU A 97 15.04 -5.08 -15.12
N THR A 98 14.03 -4.27 -14.78
CA THR A 98 12.75 -4.20 -15.54
C THR A 98 12.09 -2.79 -15.60
N PRO A 99 12.38 -1.95 -16.61
CA PRO A 99 11.90 -0.56 -16.65
C PRO A 99 10.42 -0.35 -17.05
N ASN A 100 9.72 -1.35 -17.61
CA ASN A 100 8.41 -1.15 -18.27
C ASN A 100 7.14 -1.58 -17.45
N SER A 101 7.21 -1.71 -16.13
CA SER A 101 6.12 -2.24 -15.27
C SER A 101 5.15 -1.19 -14.69
N SER A 102 4.78 -0.15 -15.45
CA SER A 102 4.01 1.00 -14.95
C SER A 102 2.64 0.65 -14.32
N GLY A 103 1.94 -0.37 -14.84
CA GLY A 103 0.65 -0.85 -14.31
C GLY A 103 0.77 -1.52 -12.94
N ILE A 104 1.71 -2.46 -12.81
CA ILE A 104 2.03 -3.14 -11.54
C ILE A 104 2.45 -2.12 -10.47
N LEU A 105 3.29 -1.15 -10.83
CA LEU A 105 3.73 -0.11 -9.89
C LEU A 105 2.57 0.75 -9.39
N LYS A 106 1.63 1.11 -10.27
CA LYS A 106 0.43 1.85 -9.90
C LYS A 106 -0.43 1.04 -8.91
N ASN A 107 -0.65 -0.23 -9.20
CA ASN A 107 -1.44 -1.13 -8.34
C ASN A 107 -0.77 -1.35 -6.98
N ILE A 108 0.55 -1.54 -6.94
CA ILE A 108 1.32 -1.65 -5.70
C ILE A 108 1.21 -0.38 -4.86
N LYS A 109 1.32 0.80 -5.48
CA LYS A 109 1.17 2.09 -4.77
C LYS A 109 -0.22 2.22 -4.16
N GLU A 110 -1.26 1.96 -4.97
CA GLU A 110 -2.66 2.00 -4.53
C GLU A 110 -2.91 1.03 -3.36
N ILE A 111 -2.48 -0.22 -3.49
CA ILE A 111 -2.69 -1.26 -2.47
C ILE A 111 -1.86 -0.98 -1.20
N SER A 112 -0.63 -0.49 -1.35
CA SER A 112 0.20 -0.05 -0.20
C SER A 112 -0.44 1.12 0.55
N SER A 113 -1.01 2.09 -0.18
CA SER A 113 -1.76 3.21 0.40
C SER A 113 -2.97 2.70 1.21
N ILE A 114 -3.73 1.74 0.65
CA ILE A 114 -4.87 1.11 1.34
C ILE A 114 -4.42 0.35 2.60
N ALA A 115 -3.37 -0.48 2.50
CA ALA A 115 -2.86 -1.25 3.64
C ALA A 115 -2.37 -0.32 4.77
N THR A 116 -1.62 0.72 4.41
CA THR A 116 -1.11 1.73 5.36
C THR A 116 -2.26 2.50 6.02
N LYS A 117 -3.29 2.89 5.25
CA LYS A 117 -4.51 3.52 5.78
C LYS A 117 -5.18 2.62 6.82
N ASN A 118 -5.33 1.33 6.51
CA ASN A 118 -5.96 0.36 7.42
C ASN A 118 -5.14 0.16 8.70
N ASP A 119 -3.81 0.06 8.60
CA ASP A 119 -2.93 -0.03 9.78
C ASP A 119 -3.12 1.19 10.69
N ILE A 120 -3.12 2.40 10.12
CA ILE A 120 -3.36 3.63 10.90
C ILE A 120 -4.75 3.63 11.51
N LEU A 121 -5.79 3.25 10.77
CA LEU A 121 -7.15 3.16 11.29
C LEU A 121 -7.27 2.11 12.42
N ASN A 122 -6.56 0.98 12.33
CA ASN A 122 -6.54 -0.02 13.39
C ASN A 122 -5.85 0.49 14.66
N ILE A 123 -4.88 1.40 14.53
CA ILE A 123 -4.24 2.05 15.68
C ILE A 123 -5.17 3.08 16.31
N VAL A 124 -5.77 4.00 15.53
CA VAL A 124 -6.57 5.11 16.08
C VAL A 124 -8.04 4.76 16.34
N LYS A 125 -8.51 3.67 15.73
CA LYS A 125 -9.90 3.19 15.76
C LYS A 125 -9.96 1.65 15.80
N PRO A 126 -9.31 0.99 16.80
CA PRO A 126 -9.30 -0.46 16.91
C PRO A 126 -10.72 -1.02 17.02
N ASN A 127 -11.00 -2.12 16.31
CA ASN A 127 -12.32 -2.76 16.25
C ASN A 127 -13.47 -1.79 15.88
N GLY A 128 -13.16 -0.74 15.12
CA GLY A 128 -14.15 0.27 14.72
C GLY A 128 -14.54 1.25 15.84
N GLN A 129 -13.87 1.22 17.00
CA GLN A 129 -14.10 2.14 18.10
C GLN A 129 -12.96 3.16 18.20
N TRP A 130 -13.30 4.45 18.22
CA TRP A 130 -12.30 5.52 18.30
C TRP A 130 -11.59 5.52 19.66
N LEU A 131 -10.26 5.63 19.64
CA LEU A 131 -9.49 5.93 20.85
C LEU A 131 -9.66 7.39 21.30
N GLY A 132 -9.41 7.64 22.58
CA GLY A 132 -9.53 8.96 23.21
C GLY A 132 -10.99 9.39 23.41
N LYS A 133 -11.21 10.58 23.99
CA LYS A 133 -12.54 11.21 24.14
C LYS A 133 -12.90 12.00 22.88
N ALA A 134 -14.18 12.12 22.54
CA ALA A 134 -14.59 12.92 21.38
C ALA A 134 -14.32 14.41 21.62
N GLY A 135 -13.81 15.11 20.61
CA GLY A 135 -13.67 16.56 20.59
C GLY A 135 -14.86 17.25 19.92
N THR A 136 -14.63 18.46 19.40
CA THR A 136 -15.66 19.28 18.75
C THR A 136 -16.12 18.76 17.38
N ARG A 137 -15.39 17.81 16.79
CA ARG A 137 -15.78 17.06 15.59
C ARG A 137 -15.49 15.59 15.81
N ASN A 138 -16.19 14.71 15.10
CA ASN A 138 -16.03 13.25 15.23
C ASN A 138 -14.61 12.76 14.90
N THR A 139 -13.87 13.48 14.05
CA THR A 139 -12.47 13.17 13.70
C THR A 139 -11.45 13.75 14.70
N ILE A 140 -11.89 14.54 15.68
CA ILE A 140 -11.03 15.10 16.72
C ILE A 140 -11.13 14.21 17.95
N ARG A 141 -10.00 13.66 18.39
CA ARG A 141 -9.89 12.81 19.58
C ARG A 141 -9.00 13.49 20.62
N LEU A 142 -9.43 13.46 21.88
CA LEU A 142 -8.76 14.06 23.02
C LEU A 142 -8.12 12.96 23.87
N PHE A 143 -6.85 13.14 24.21
CA PHE A 143 -6.05 12.26 25.04
C PHE A 143 -5.47 13.04 26.22
N GLU A 144 -5.11 12.32 27.26
CA GLU A 144 -4.38 12.84 28.41
C GLU A 144 -2.88 12.49 28.24
N GLY A 145 -1.99 13.18 28.95
CA GLY A 145 -0.54 12.90 28.94
C GLY A 145 0.34 13.93 28.21
N GLY A 146 -0.26 15.02 27.72
CA GLY A 146 0.46 16.20 27.23
C GLY A 146 1.51 15.88 26.15
N GLN A 147 2.64 16.58 26.22
CA GLN A 147 3.70 16.48 25.22
C GLN A 147 4.34 15.08 25.15
N ASN A 148 4.60 14.46 26.29
CA ASN A 148 5.30 13.17 26.35
C ASN A 148 4.48 12.06 25.67
N GLU A 149 3.19 11.99 25.98
CA GLU A 149 2.31 10.99 25.37
C GLU A 149 2.11 11.27 23.88
N SER A 150 2.02 12.55 23.49
CA SER A 150 1.89 12.90 22.08
C SER A 150 3.11 12.49 21.25
N LEU A 151 4.32 12.60 21.79
CA LEU A 151 5.54 12.14 21.13
C LEU A 151 5.54 10.61 21.01
N ARG A 152 5.20 9.90 22.09
CA ARG A 152 5.12 8.43 22.08
C ARG A 152 4.16 7.92 20.99
N VAL A 153 2.97 8.50 20.90
CA VAL A 153 1.97 8.13 19.89
C VAL A 153 2.43 8.53 18.49
N PHE A 154 3.07 9.68 18.33
CA PHE A 154 3.64 10.07 17.04
C PHE A 154 4.71 9.07 16.57
N ASP A 155 5.63 8.69 17.44
CA ASP A 155 6.70 7.72 17.13
C ASP A 155 6.12 6.35 16.77
N GLU A 156 5.07 5.91 17.46
CA GLU A 156 4.36 4.67 17.15
C GLU A 156 3.69 4.71 15.77
N LEU A 157 2.95 5.79 15.48
CA LEU A 157 2.27 5.98 14.20
C LEU A 157 3.24 6.16 13.02
N THR A 158 4.44 6.68 13.30
CA THR A 158 5.43 7.01 12.28
C THR A 158 6.60 6.04 12.23
N LYS A 159 6.55 4.92 12.96
CA LYS A 159 7.62 3.92 13.05
C LYS A 159 8.16 3.43 11.70
N ARG A 160 7.32 3.43 10.66
CA ARG A 160 7.65 3.02 9.28
C ARG A 160 7.68 4.18 8.28
N GLY A 161 7.46 5.40 8.75
CA GLY A 161 7.41 6.59 7.93
C GLY A 161 8.78 7.24 7.80
N LYS A 162 8.96 8.01 6.72
CA LYS A 162 10.13 8.84 6.52
C LYS A 162 9.83 10.25 7.00
N ILE A 163 10.67 10.81 7.86
CA ILE A 163 10.60 12.23 8.20
C ILE A 163 10.99 13.04 6.96
N ILE A 164 10.05 13.81 6.43
CA ILE A 164 10.26 14.66 5.24
C ILE A 164 10.41 16.15 5.61
N TYR A 165 10.03 16.53 6.83
CA TYR A 165 10.15 17.89 7.34
C TYR A 165 10.24 17.90 8.86
N LYS A 166 11.11 18.75 9.39
CA LYS A 166 11.24 18.99 10.83
C LYS A 166 11.76 20.39 11.09
N ASP A 167 11.05 21.13 11.94
CA ASP A 167 11.51 22.39 12.53
C ASP A 167 11.27 22.37 14.06
N SER A 168 11.32 23.55 14.70
CA SER A 168 11.09 23.69 16.14
C SER A 168 9.62 23.54 16.56
N GLU A 169 8.66 23.66 15.64
CA GLU A 169 7.22 23.69 15.95
C GLU A 169 6.48 22.45 15.41
N LYS A 170 7.05 21.77 14.42
CA LYS A 170 6.35 20.78 13.59
C LYS A 170 7.29 19.71 13.04
N ILE A 171 6.77 18.49 12.98
CA ILE A 171 7.40 17.33 12.34
C ILE A 171 6.40 16.74 11.35
N ILE A 172 6.82 16.42 10.12
CA ILE A 172 6.01 15.69 9.14
C ILE A 172 6.70 14.38 8.79
N SER A 173 5.96 13.29 8.95
CA SER A 173 6.34 11.96 8.46
C SER A 173 5.43 11.56 7.30
N GLU A 174 6.04 11.07 6.22
CA GLU A 174 5.39 10.46 5.07
C GLU A 174 5.40 8.94 5.25
N LEU A 175 4.23 8.32 5.30
CA LEU A 175 4.08 6.85 5.34
C LEU A 175 3.89 6.26 3.94
N SER A 176 3.24 7.02 3.06
CA SER A 176 3.10 6.75 1.63
C SER A 176 2.87 8.09 0.91
N ASP A 177 2.92 8.09 -0.43
CA ASP A 177 2.71 9.27 -1.28
C ASP A 177 1.43 10.08 -0.91
N GLU A 178 0.42 9.43 -0.32
CA GLU A 178 -0.87 10.04 0.03
C GLU A 178 -1.11 10.18 1.53
N ILE A 179 -0.32 9.51 2.38
CA ILE A 179 -0.53 9.43 3.83
C ILE A 179 0.58 10.17 4.55
N HIS A 180 0.17 11.25 5.24
CA HIS A 180 1.07 12.13 5.96
C HIS A 180 0.61 12.28 7.40
N ILE A 181 1.55 12.21 8.33
CA ILE A 181 1.32 12.46 9.75
C ILE A 181 2.13 13.69 10.15
N THR A 182 1.44 14.69 10.66
CA THR A 182 2.04 15.94 11.13
C THR A 182 1.90 16.03 12.64
N TYR A 183 3.02 16.10 13.35
CA TYR A 183 3.06 16.45 14.76
C TYR A 183 3.35 17.93 14.93
N ARG A 184 2.67 18.57 15.89
CA ARG A 184 2.89 19.98 16.27
C ARG A 184 3.22 20.04 17.76
N LEU A 185 4.46 20.43 18.08
CA LEU A 185 4.90 20.73 19.44
C LEU A 185 4.29 22.07 19.84
N LEU A 186 3.23 22.06 20.66
CA LEU A 186 2.67 23.22 21.38
C LEU A 186 2.73 24.59 20.66
N SER A 187 1.62 25.03 20.06
CA SER A 187 1.47 26.46 19.75
C SER A 187 1.23 27.24 21.03
N LYS A 188 1.48 28.57 21.02
CA LYS A 188 1.13 29.52 22.11
C LYS A 188 -0.33 29.48 22.60
N SER A 189 -1.19 28.67 21.99
CA SER A 189 -2.65 28.68 22.12
C SER A 189 -3.30 27.30 22.27
N GLY A 190 -2.55 26.19 22.36
CA GLY A 190 -3.20 24.89 22.47
C GLY A 190 -2.28 23.69 22.70
N PRO A 191 -2.87 22.52 23.03
CA PRO A 191 -2.15 21.30 23.33
C PRO A 191 -1.36 20.77 22.12
N PRO A 192 -0.32 19.94 22.35
CA PRO A 192 0.32 19.14 21.30
C PRO A 192 -0.72 18.40 20.47
N THR A 193 -0.51 18.38 19.16
CA THR A 193 -1.48 17.83 18.21
C THR A 193 -0.81 16.97 17.16
N ILE A 194 -1.44 15.84 16.84
CA ILE A 194 -1.10 15.00 15.70
C ILE A 194 -2.23 15.11 14.67
N ASP A 195 -1.93 15.60 13.48
CA ASP A 195 -2.82 15.61 12.32
C ASP A 195 -2.46 14.44 11.40
N ILE A 196 -3.43 13.56 11.13
CA ILE A 196 -3.28 12.41 10.24
C ILE A 196 -4.11 12.67 8.98
N LYS A 197 -3.44 12.77 7.83
CA LYS A 197 -4.07 12.88 6.52
C LYS A 197 -4.15 11.48 5.90
N LEU A 198 -5.36 11.04 5.61
CA LEU A 198 -5.64 9.77 4.91
C LEU A 198 -6.29 10.07 3.56
N PRO A 199 -6.09 9.21 2.53
CA PRO A 199 -6.80 9.34 1.26
C PRO A 199 -8.30 9.13 1.47
N ASP A 200 -9.10 9.83 0.67
CA ASP A 200 -10.58 9.79 0.65
C ASP A 200 -11.27 10.27 1.93
N MET A 201 -10.56 10.96 2.82
CA MET A 201 -11.17 11.62 3.99
C MET A 201 -11.24 13.14 3.76
N GLU A 202 -12.45 13.70 3.89
CA GLU A 202 -12.68 15.15 3.77
C GLU A 202 -11.95 15.94 4.87
N HIS A 203 -11.77 15.34 6.04
CA HIS A 203 -11.12 15.97 7.18
C HIS A 203 -10.04 15.06 7.76
N ASN A 204 -8.91 15.67 8.11
CA ASN A 204 -7.85 14.99 8.85
C ASN A 204 -8.38 14.48 10.20
N ILE A 205 -7.85 13.33 10.62
CA ILE A 205 -7.99 12.87 12.00
C ILE A 205 -7.04 13.70 12.84
N LYS A 206 -7.54 14.27 13.94
CA LYS A 206 -6.76 15.16 14.80
C LYS A 206 -6.74 14.60 16.22
N LEU A 207 -5.56 14.24 16.71
CA LEU A 207 -5.35 13.79 18.08
C LEU A 207 -4.78 14.96 18.88
N LYS A 208 -5.46 15.37 19.96
CA LYS A 208 -5.01 16.45 20.85
C LYS A 208 -4.68 15.89 22.22
N PHE A 209 -3.53 16.25 22.77
CA PHE A 209 -3.03 15.70 24.02
C PHE A 209 -3.05 16.76 25.11
N LEU A 210 -4.04 16.69 26.00
CA LEU A 210 -4.23 17.60 27.10
C LEU A 210 -3.25 17.28 28.22
N GLU A 211 -2.76 18.30 28.90
CA GLU A 211 -2.01 18.13 30.14
C GLU A 211 -2.91 17.50 31.21
N VAL A 212 -2.34 16.58 31.98
CA VAL A 212 -3.01 16.01 33.16
C VAL A 212 -2.97 17.10 34.24
N LYS A 213 -4.14 17.52 34.72
CA LYS A 213 -4.26 18.46 35.83
C LYS A 213 -4.00 17.78 37.16
#